data_AF-A0AB72ZF33-F1
#
_entry.id   AF-A0AB72ZF33-F1
#
_cell.length_a   1.000
_cell.length_b   1.000
_cell.length_c   1.000
_cell.angle_alpha   90.00
_cell.angle_beta   90.00
_cell.angle_gamma   90.00
#
_symmetry.space_group_name_H-M   'P 1'
#
loop_
_entity.id
_entity.type
_entity.pdbx_description
1 polymer ?
#
loop_
_entity_poly.entity_id
_entity_poly.type
_entity_poly.pdbx_seq_one_letter_code
_entity_poly.pdbx_strand_id
1 'polypeptide(L)' 'MSFKIKYPDGSQLSELVEEYLDDTYTLFSSYGINDPELRRWQKTKEHLFRLFSGEYVCTLMKT' A
#
# COMPACT_ATOMS: atom_id res chain seq x y z
N MET A 1 -9.45 -3.55 -6.03
CA MET A 1 -10.56 -3.45 -7.02
C MET A 1 -11.75 -2.61 -6.55
N SER A 2 -12.49 -2.96 -5.49
CA SER A 2 -13.69 -2.20 -5.09
C SER A 2 -13.44 -0.73 -4.75
N PHE A 3 -12.25 -0.40 -4.21
CA PHE A 3 -11.84 0.98 -3.90
C PHE A 3 -11.70 1.85 -5.16
N LYS A 4 -11.00 1.35 -6.21
CA LYS A 4 -10.83 2.05 -7.50
C LYS A 4 -12.17 2.36 -8.18
N ILE A 5 -13.16 1.48 -8.01
CA ILE A 5 -14.51 1.68 -8.57
C ILE A 5 -15.22 2.86 -7.88
N LYS A 6 -15.06 3.00 -6.56
CA LYS A 6 -15.72 4.07 -5.78
C LYS A 6 -14.97 5.40 -5.85
N TYR A 7 -13.65 5.36 -6.01
CA TYR A 7 -12.78 6.54 -5.96
C TYR A 7 -11.80 6.52 -7.16
N PRO A 8 -12.24 6.99 -8.33
CA PRO A 8 -11.43 6.97 -9.55
C PRO A 8 -10.16 7.84 -9.44
N ASP A 9 -10.19 8.92 -8.66
CA ASP A 9 -9.02 9.78 -8.39
C ASP A 9 -8.05 9.16 -7.36
N GLY A 10 -8.44 8.07 -6.70
CA GLY A 10 -7.62 7.34 -5.73
C GLY A 10 -6.66 6.32 -6.36
N SER A 11 -6.35 6.45 -7.64
CA SER A 11 -5.56 5.48 -8.42
C SER A 11 -4.18 5.25 -7.82
N GLN A 12 -3.46 6.32 -7.50
CA GLN A 12 -2.11 6.25 -6.91
C GLN A 12 -2.09 5.53 -5.56
N LEU A 13 -3.07 5.83 -4.69
CA LEU A 13 -3.18 5.14 -3.40
C LEU A 13 -3.48 3.66 -3.60
N SER A 14 -4.40 3.34 -4.52
CA SER A 14 -4.77 1.96 -4.75
C SER A 14 -3.66 1.13 -5.41
N GLU A 15 -2.83 1.74 -6.25
CA GLU A 15 -1.64 1.09 -6.83
C GLU A 15 -0.60 0.80 -5.75
N LEU A 16 -0.34 1.74 -4.83
CA LEU A 16 0.58 1.52 -3.71
C LEU A 16 0.08 0.47 -2.72
N VAL A 17 -1.24 0.38 -2.50
CA VAL A 17 -1.85 -0.70 -1.72
C VAL A 17 -1.65 -2.04 -2.43
N GLU A 18 -1.86 -2.10 -3.75
CA GLU A 18 -1.63 -3.33 -4.53
C GLU A 18 -0.16 -3.77 -4.47
N GLU A 19 0.80 -2.84 -4.61
CA GLU A 19 2.23 -3.11 -4.48
C GLU A 19 2.59 -3.63 -3.08
N TYR A 20 2.06 -3.01 -2.02
CA TYR A 20 2.30 -3.46 -0.65
C TYR A 20 1.75 -4.89 -0.41
N LEU A 21 0.60 -5.22 -1.01
CA LEU A 21 0.01 -6.56 -0.91
C LEU A 21 0.81 -7.60 -1.69
N ASP A 22 1.34 -7.25 -2.86
CA ASP A 22 2.22 -8.11 -3.65
C ASP A 22 3.54 -8.41 -2.92
N ASP A 23 4.16 -7.38 -2.32
CA ASP A 23 5.35 -7.54 -1.48
C ASP A 23 5.05 -8.41 -0.25
N THR A 24 3.87 -8.25 0.36
CA THR A 24 3.43 -9.06 1.51
C THR A 24 3.28 -10.52 1.09
N TYR A 25 2.60 -10.78 -0.03
CA TYR A 25 2.43 -12.12 -0.55
C TYR A 25 3.78 -12.76 -0.86
N THR A 26 4.67 -12.04 -1.55
CA THR A 26 6.02 -12.52 -1.88
C THR A 26 6.79 -12.90 -0.62
N LEU A 27 6.88 -11.99 0.34
CA LEU A 27 7.63 -12.17 1.59
C LEU A 27 7.14 -13.37 2.40
N PHE A 28 5.82 -13.52 2.55
CA PHE A 28 5.22 -14.55 3.41
C PHE A 28 4.85 -15.84 2.68
N SER A 29 4.99 -15.89 1.34
CA SER A 29 4.85 -17.13 0.55
C SER A 29 6.12 -17.99 0.59
N SER A 30 7.25 -17.42 1.00
CA SER A 30 8.51 -18.13 1.17
C SER A 30 8.56 -18.89 2.51
N TYR A 31 9.31 -19.99 2.56
CA TYR A 31 9.47 -20.79 3.79
C TYR A 31 10.31 -20.07 4.87
N GLY A 32 10.99 -18.97 4.52
CA GLY A 32 11.79 -18.16 5.42
C GLY A 32 11.93 -16.73 4.90
N ILE A 33 11.96 -15.77 5.81
CA ILE A 33 11.96 -14.34 5.49
C ILE A 33 13.29 -13.94 4.83
N ASN A 34 13.21 -13.40 3.62
CA ASN A 34 14.36 -12.91 2.85
C ASN A 34 14.61 -11.42 3.14
N ASP A 35 15.83 -11.04 3.52
CA ASP A 35 16.18 -9.66 3.88
C ASP A 35 15.90 -8.63 2.76
N PRO A 36 16.29 -8.87 1.49
CA PRO A 36 15.91 -8.03 0.36
C PRO A 36 14.40 -7.77 0.24
N GLU A 37 13.59 -8.83 0.37
CA GLU A 37 12.13 -8.73 0.27
C GLU A 37 11.54 -8.00 1.48
N LEU A 38 12.08 -8.26 2.68
CA LEU A 38 11.70 -7.55 3.90
C LEU A 38 11.97 -6.05 3.78
N ARG A 39 13.16 -5.67 3.26
CA ARG A 39 13.51 -4.27 3.03
C ARG A 39 12.62 -3.61 1.98
N ARG A 40 12.24 -4.34 0.93
CA ARG A 40 11.30 -3.87 -0.08
C ARG A 40 9.92 -3.61 0.54
N TRP A 41 9.38 -4.60 1.22
CA TRP A 41 8.10 -4.50 1.93
C TRP A 41 8.06 -3.34 2.93
N GLN A 42 9.15 -3.12 3.69
CA GLN A 42 9.27 -1.99 4.62
C GLN A 42 9.20 -0.64 3.90
N LYS A 43 9.88 -0.48 2.77
CA LYS A 43 9.83 0.77 1.98
C LYS A 43 8.42 1.05 1.47
N THR A 44 7.76 0.03 0.93
CA THR A 44 6.39 0.14 0.42
C THR A 44 5.41 0.48 1.56
N LYS A 45 5.61 -0.13 2.73
CA LYS A 45 4.87 0.21 3.96
C LYS A 45 5.05 1.68 4.35
N GLU A 46 6.28 2.16 4.44
CA GLU A 46 6.57 3.55 4.83
C GLU A 46 5.99 4.57 3.83
N HIS A 47 6.00 4.25 2.54
CA HIS A 47 5.41 5.10 1.51
C HIS A 47 3.88 5.14 1.65
N LEU A 48 3.25 3.97 1.83
CA LEU A 48 1.80 3.86 2.02
C LEU A 48 1.32 4.60 3.27
N PHE A 49 2.01 4.43 4.40
CA PHE A 49 1.64 5.09 5.66
C PHE A 49 1.82 6.61 5.61
N ARG A 50 2.79 7.13 4.85
CA ARG A 50 2.92 8.57 4.62
C ARG A 50 1.68 9.14 3.91
N LEU A 51 1.16 8.46 2.90
CA LEU A 51 -0.06 8.89 2.20
C LEU A 51 -1.30 8.83 3.10
N PHE A 52 -1.39 7.81 3.96
CA PHE A 52 -2.45 7.74 4.97
C PHE A 52 -2.36 8.83 6.03
N SER A 53 -1.15 9.27 6.37
CA SER A 53 -0.91 10.22 7.47
C SER A 53 -1.00 11.70 7.06
N GLY A 54 -0.89 12.03 5.77
CA GLY A 54 -0.61 13.41 5.35
C GLY A 54 -1.60 14.07 4.38
N GLU A 55 -2.05 13.39 3.32
CA GLU A 55 -2.50 14.14 2.12
C GLU A 55 -3.85 13.72 1.51
N TYR A 56 -4.30 12.47 1.69
CA TYR A 56 -5.53 11.98 1.00
C TYR A 56 -6.70 11.63 1.94
N VAL A 57 -6.43 11.21 3.18
CA VAL A 57 -7.49 10.75 4.09
C VAL A 57 -8.25 11.93 4.72
N CYS A 58 -7.54 13.02 5.03
CA CYS A 58 -8.14 14.21 5.69
C CYS A 58 -9.10 14.99 4.76
N THR A 59 -8.98 14.83 3.44
CA THR A 59 -9.88 15.44 2.45
C THR A 59 -11.04 14.51 2.07
N LEU A 60 -10.80 13.20 1.97
CA LEU A 60 -11.84 12.22 1.60
C LEU A 60 -12.90 11.99 2.69
N MET A 61 -12.56 12.18 3.98
CA MET A 61 -13.47 11.94 5.10
C MET A 61 -14.39 13.13 5.45
N LYS A 62 -14.37 14.22 4.68
CA LYS A 62 -15.29 15.35 4.93
C LYS A 62 -16.73 14.90 4.65
N THR A 63 -17.52 14.85 5.72
CA THR A 63 -18.95 14.48 5.74
C THR A 63 -19.80 15.66 5.34
#